data_AF-A0A453QJI1-F1
#
_entry.id   AF-A0A453QJI1-F1
#
_cell.length_a   1.000
_cell.length_b   1.000
_cell.length_c   1.000
_cell.angle_alpha   90.00
_cell.angle_beta   90.00
_cell.angle_gamma   90.00
#
_symmetry.space_group_name_H-M   'P 1'
#
loop_
_entity.id
_entity.type
_entity.pdbx_description
1 polymer ?
#
loop_
_entity_poly.entity_id
_entity_poly.type
_entity_poly.pdbx_seq_one_letter_code
_entity_poly.pdbx_strand_id
1 'polypeptide(L)'
;MRLVRLFPLLDLAPEGLQVYVAYLKKVVALRSRADFEHLTDLIFATQPTSERPDFVGCLTRLFKDIVLAVEENDAVLRELRGEDGVAYAIIELQEECDSRGTQILRRYADYRKFVILSCSPNLTCADLKCQ
;
A
#
# COMPACT_ATOMS: atom_id res chain seq x y z
N MET A 1 -4.07 -17.92 -13.91
CA MET A 1 -3.65 -17.56 -15.30
C MET A 1 -2.90 -18.73 -15.92
N ARG A 2 -3.42 -19.37 -16.98
CA ARG A 2 -2.78 -20.55 -17.59
C ARG A 2 -1.66 -20.23 -18.59
N LEU A 3 -1.68 -19.02 -19.17
CA LEU A 3 -0.76 -18.62 -20.24
C LEU A 3 0.70 -18.47 -19.79
N VAL A 4 0.94 -18.11 -18.52
CA VAL A 4 2.31 -17.97 -17.99
C VAL A 4 3.09 -19.29 -18.02
N ARG A 5 2.38 -20.43 -17.99
CA ARG A 5 2.96 -21.77 -18.06
C ARG A 5 3.49 -22.14 -19.45
N LEU A 6 3.26 -21.29 -20.45
CA LEU A 6 3.83 -21.45 -21.79
C LEU A 6 5.29 -21.01 -21.86
N PHE A 7 5.70 -20.06 -21.00
CA PHE A 7 7.06 -19.52 -21.03
C PHE A 7 8.15 -20.59 -20.79
N PRO A 8 8.03 -21.48 -19.79
CA PRO A 8 8.99 -22.58 -19.64
C PRO A 8 9.05 -23.53 -20.84
N LEU A 9 7.93 -23.76 -21.53
CA LEU A 9 7.88 -24.63 -22.71
C LEU A 9 8.60 -24.02 -23.93
N LEU A 10 8.84 -22.71 -23.91
CA LEU A 10 9.52 -21.95 -24.95
C LEU A 10 10.96 -21.59 -24.56
N ASP A 11 11.46 -22.11 -23.43
CA ASP A 11 12.75 -21.73 -22.83
C ASP A 11 12.85 -20.24 -22.46
N LEU A 12 11.71 -19.62 -22.13
CA LEU A 12 11.55 -18.20 -21.76
C LEU A 12 11.07 -18.02 -20.32
N ALA A 13 11.38 -18.99 -19.45
CA ALA A 13 10.96 -18.95 -18.05
C ALA A 13 11.35 -17.66 -17.27
N PRO A 14 12.55 -17.05 -17.45
CA PRO A 14 12.87 -15.80 -16.77
C PRO A 14 12.02 -14.62 -17.22
N GLU A 15 11.72 -14.49 -18.52
CA GLU A 15 10.85 -13.45 -19.06
C GLU A 15 9.41 -13.65 -18.54
N GLY A 16 8.96 -14.91 -18.50
CA GLY A 16 7.67 -15.27 -17.92
C GLY A 16 7.53 -14.85 -16.47
N LEU A 17 8.58 -15.06 -15.67
CA LEU A 17 8.64 -14.61 -14.28
C LEU A 17 8.54 -13.08 -14.16
N GLN A 18 9.33 -12.34 -14.93
CA GLN A 18 9.30 -10.88 -14.92
C GLN A 18 7.91 -10.33 -15.27
N VAL A 19 7.30 -10.84 -16.33
CA VAL A 19 5.95 -10.43 -16.76
C VAL A 19 4.91 -10.76 -15.69
N TYR A 20 5.00 -11.95 -15.08
CA TYR A 20 4.06 -12.39 -14.08
C TYR A 20 4.17 -11.59 -12.78
N VAL A 21 5.39 -11.36 -12.29
CA VAL A 21 5.62 -10.55 -11.09
C VAL A 21 5.22 -9.09 -11.34
N ALA A 22 5.51 -8.53 -12.52
CA ALA A 22 5.02 -7.20 -12.90
C ALA A 22 3.48 -7.12 -12.90
N TYR A 23 2.79 -8.19 -13.29
CA TYR A 23 1.34 -8.30 -13.14
C TYR A 23 0.92 -8.33 -11.66
N LEU A 24 1.58 -9.12 -10.81
CA LEU A 24 1.28 -9.17 -9.37
C LEU A 24 1.47 -7.80 -8.71
N LYS A 25 2.55 -7.08 -9.02
CA LYS A 25 2.78 -5.69 -8.58
C LYS A 25 1.59 -4.81 -8.94
N LYS A 26 1.09 -4.88 -10.18
CA LYS A 26 -0.09 -4.10 -10.62
C LYS A 26 -1.35 -4.47 -9.85
N VAL A 27 -1.56 -5.75 -9.55
CA VAL A 27 -2.73 -6.21 -8.77
C VAL A 27 -2.69 -5.61 -7.36
N VAL A 28 -1.56 -5.73 -6.66
CA VAL A 28 -1.39 -5.15 -5.31
C VAL A 28 -1.51 -3.62 -5.35
N ALA A 29 -0.93 -2.99 -6.37
CA ALA A 29 -1.01 -1.55 -6.58
C ALA A 29 -2.44 -1.05 -6.75
N LEU A 30 -3.28 -1.77 -7.48
CA LEU A 30 -4.67 -1.42 -7.70
C LEU A 30 -5.50 -1.55 -6.42
N ARG A 31 -5.32 -2.62 -5.64
CA ARG A 31 -6.04 -2.84 -4.37
C ARG A 31 -5.71 -1.78 -3.34
N SER A 32 -4.42 -1.56 -3.11
CA SER A 32 -3.94 -0.57 -2.14
C SER A 32 -4.27 0.88 -2.54
N ARG A 33 -4.52 1.16 -3.84
CA ARG A 33 -4.96 2.48 -4.27
C ARG A 33 -6.33 2.82 -3.70
N ALA A 34 -7.28 1.88 -3.74
CA ALA A 34 -8.63 2.11 -3.20
C ALA A 34 -8.59 2.38 -1.69
N ASP A 35 -7.78 1.62 -0.95
CA ASP A 35 -7.56 1.84 0.49
C ASP A 35 -6.95 3.22 0.78
N PHE A 36 -5.98 3.65 -0.03
CA PHE A 36 -5.32 4.94 0.12
C PHE A 36 -6.21 6.12 -0.25
N GLU A 37 -7.02 5.99 -1.31
CA GLU A 37 -8.02 6.98 -1.72
C GLU A 37 -9.03 7.18 -0.59
N HIS A 38 -9.60 6.09 -0.05
CA HIS A 38 -10.53 6.15 1.08
C HIS A 38 -9.90 6.81 2.32
N LEU A 39 -8.66 6.47 2.65
CA LEU A 39 -7.92 7.10 3.75
C LEU A 39 -7.71 8.61 3.51
N THR A 40 -7.44 9.01 2.26
CA THR A 40 -7.28 10.41 1.88
C THR A 40 -8.59 11.19 2.00
N ASP A 41 -9.70 10.60 1.56
CA ASP A 41 -11.02 11.21 1.64
C ASP A 41 -11.42 11.49 3.09
N LEU A 42 -11.14 10.57 4.02
CA LEU A 42 -11.40 10.76 5.45
C LEU A 42 -10.53 11.86 6.08
N ILE A 43 -9.32 12.09 5.59
CA ILE A 43 -8.44 13.18 6.08
C ILE A 43 -8.97 14.55 5.65
N PHE A 44 -9.50 14.66 4.43
CA PHE A 44 -9.97 15.92 3.86
C PHE A 44 -11.48 16.13 3.98
N ALA A 45 -12.20 15.20 4.60
CA ALA A 45 -13.62 15.32 4.85
C ALA A 45 -13.91 16.62 5.61
N THR A 46 -14.65 17.52 4.97
CA THR A 46 -15.04 18.83 5.52
C THR A 46 -16.26 18.75 6.42
N GLN A 47 -17.01 17.65 6.34
CA GLN A 47 -18.13 17.36 7.23
C GLN A 47 -17.66 16.54 8.42
N PRO A 48 -18.23 16.73 9.62
CA PRO A 48 -17.91 15.93 10.78
C PRO A 48 -18.38 14.49 10.57
N THR A 49 -17.50 13.66 10.02
CA THR A 49 -17.65 12.22 9.98
C THR A 49 -17.15 11.65 11.31
N SER A 50 -17.89 10.70 11.89
CA SER A 50 -17.45 9.98 13.10
C SER A 50 -16.28 9.02 12.83
N GLU A 51 -15.99 8.78 11.56
CA GLU A 51 -14.98 7.85 11.10
C GLU A 51 -13.62 8.54 11.03
N ARG A 52 -12.67 8.04 11.82
CA ARG A 52 -11.29 8.52 11.81
C ARG A 52 -10.48 7.78 10.74
N PRO A 53 -9.50 8.42 10.10
CA PRO A 53 -8.62 7.74 9.16
C PRO A 53 -7.86 6.59 9.86
N ASP A 54 -7.97 5.37 9.32
CA ASP A 54 -7.31 4.18 9.84
C ASP A 54 -6.01 3.83 9.09
N PHE A 55 -4.93 4.49 9.47
CA PHE A 55 -3.59 4.27 8.90
C PHE A 55 -3.05 2.86 9.18
N VAL A 56 -3.34 2.30 10.37
CA VAL A 56 -2.83 0.98 10.76
C VAL A 56 -3.53 -0.10 9.96
N GLY A 57 -4.85 -0.02 9.80
CA GLY A 57 -5.59 -0.95 8.96
C GLY A 57 -5.21 -0.84 7.49
N CYS A 58 -4.92 0.37 6.98
CA CYS A 58 -4.42 0.56 5.62
C CYS A 58 -3.06 -0.13 5.40
N LEU A 59 -2.10 0.04 6.32
CA LEU A 59 -0.81 -0.66 6.27
C LEU A 59 -0.97 -2.18 6.41
N THR A 60 -1.84 -2.62 7.31
CA THR A 60 -2.09 -4.04 7.56
C THR A 60 -2.65 -4.72 6.30
N ARG A 61 -3.58 -4.06 5.59
CA ARG A 61 -4.12 -4.54 4.32
C ARG A 61 -3.05 -4.62 3.24
N LEU A 62 -2.21 -3.59 3.10
CA LEU A 62 -1.09 -3.59 2.16
C LEU A 62 -0.14 -4.79 2.40
N PHE A 63 0.29 -5.02 3.65
CA PHE A 63 1.16 -6.15 3.96
C PHE A 63 0.50 -7.50 3.69
N LYS A 64 -0.79 -7.64 4.01
CA LYS A 64 -1.56 -8.85 3.69
C LYS A 64 -1.63 -9.10 2.19
N ASP A 65 -1.90 -8.07 1.39
CA ASP A 65 -1.96 -8.19 -0.06
C ASP A 65 -0.62 -8.65 -0.66
N ILE A 66 0.51 -8.18 -0.13
CA ILE A 66 1.85 -8.61 -0.55
C ILE A 66 2.09 -10.08 -0.22
N VAL A 67 1.81 -10.49 1.02
CA VAL A 67 2.00 -11.88 1.47
C VAL A 67 1.11 -12.82 0.66
N LEU A 68 -0.18 -12.49 0.52
CA LEU A 68 -1.12 -13.30 -0.26
C LEU A 68 -0.73 -13.35 -1.75
N ALA A 69 -0.23 -12.26 -2.32
CA ALA A 69 0.24 -12.26 -3.71
C ALA A 69 1.39 -13.26 -3.94
N VAL A 70 2.25 -13.50 -2.95
CA VAL A 70 3.30 -14.53 -3.02
C VAL A 70 2.73 -15.90 -2.74
N GLU A 71 2.02 -16.08 -1.61
CA GLU A 71 1.50 -17.38 -1.16
C GLU A 71 0.53 -18.02 -2.15
N GLU A 72 -0.43 -17.25 -2.67
CA GLU A 72 -1.43 -17.76 -3.63
C GLU A 72 -0.79 -18.11 -4.99
N ASN A 73 0.42 -17.63 -5.26
CA ASN A 73 1.11 -17.78 -6.55
C ASN A 73 2.40 -18.60 -6.45
N ASP A 74 2.74 -19.15 -5.29
CA ASP A 74 3.98 -19.89 -5.02
C ASP A 74 4.25 -20.98 -6.06
N ALA A 75 3.23 -21.79 -6.37
CA ALA A 75 3.37 -22.87 -7.35
C ALA A 75 3.77 -22.37 -8.76
N VAL A 76 3.21 -21.23 -9.19
CA VAL A 76 3.53 -20.63 -10.50
C VAL A 76 4.94 -20.03 -10.49
N LEU A 77 5.32 -19.36 -9.41
CA LEU A 77 6.65 -18.77 -9.25
C LEU A 77 7.74 -19.86 -9.24
N ARG A 78 7.49 -20.96 -8.53
CA ARG A 78 8.36 -22.14 -8.49
C ARG A 78 8.43 -22.87 -9.83
N GLU A 79 7.33 -22.94 -10.58
CA GLU A 79 7.33 -23.53 -11.93
C GLU A 79 8.20 -22.72 -12.90
N LEU A 80 8.26 -21.39 -12.73
CA LEU A 80 9.06 -20.53 -13.59
C LEU A 80 10.55 -20.59 -13.26
N ARG A 81 10.94 -20.49 -11.97
CA ARG A 81 12.36 -20.37 -11.58
C ARG A 81 12.68 -21.03 -10.22
N GLY A 82 11.89 -21.98 -9.76
CA GLY A 82 12.10 -22.62 -8.45
C GLY A 82 12.05 -21.61 -7.30
N GLU A 83 12.93 -21.80 -6.31
CA GLU A 83 13.05 -20.89 -5.15
C GLU A 83 13.46 -19.47 -5.57
N ASP A 84 14.29 -19.31 -6.61
CA ASP A 84 14.71 -18.00 -7.11
C ASP A 84 13.50 -17.21 -7.66
N GLY A 85 12.50 -17.90 -8.19
CA GLY A 85 11.25 -17.28 -8.65
C GLY A 85 10.46 -16.66 -7.50
N VAL A 86 10.40 -17.36 -6.37
CA VAL A 86 9.74 -16.88 -5.14
C VAL A 86 10.51 -15.70 -4.54
N ALA A 87 11.84 -15.83 -4.42
CA ALA A 87 12.70 -14.77 -3.89
C ALA A 87 12.60 -13.49 -4.74
N TYR A 88 12.62 -13.63 -6.08
CA TYR A 88 12.45 -12.51 -6.99
C TYR A 88 11.10 -11.82 -6.81
N ALA A 89 10.01 -12.58 -6.70
CA ALA A 89 8.68 -12.02 -6.47
C ALA A 89 8.59 -11.26 -5.14
N ILE A 90 9.18 -11.79 -4.06
CA ILE A 90 9.22 -11.12 -2.76
C ILE A 90 9.93 -9.77 -2.87
N ILE A 91 11.14 -9.73 -3.45
CA ILE A 91 11.92 -8.50 -3.58
C ILE A 91 11.14 -7.45 -4.38
N GLU A 92 10.60 -7.83 -5.53
CA GLU A 92 9.86 -6.93 -6.41
C GLU A 92 8.56 -6.41 -5.78
N LEU A 93 7.83 -7.25 -5.05
CA LEU A 93 6.61 -6.83 -4.35
C LEU A 93 6.95 -5.95 -3.13
N GLN A 94 8.07 -6.22 -2.45
CA GLN A 94 8.55 -5.41 -1.33
C GLN A 94 8.79 -3.95 -1.73
N GLU A 95 9.29 -3.68 -2.94
CA GLU A 95 9.45 -2.31 -3.46
C GLU A 95 8.12 -1.54 -3.51
N GLU A 96 7.03 -2.22 -3.90
CA GLU A 96 5.68 -1.63 -3.93
C GLU A 96 5.19 -1.32 -2.51
N CYS A 97 5.48 -2.24 -1.59
CA CYS A 97 5.22 -2.08 -0.16
C CYS A 97 5.94 -0.86 0.42
N ASP A 98 7.23 -0.69 0.13
CA ASP A 98 8.05 0.43 0.63
C ASP A 98 7.56 1.76 0.07
N SER A 99 7.26 1.81 -1.24
CA SER A 99 6.72 2.99 -1.91
C SER A 99 5.41 3.45 -1.29
N ARG A 100 4.43 2.55 -1.15
CA ARG A 100 3.10 2.88 -0.61
C ARG A 100 3.10 3.07 0.89
N GLY A 101 3.83 2.23 1.61
CA GLY A 101 3.99 2.34 3.06
C GLY A 101 4.57 3.70 3.44
N THR A 102 5.59 4.16 2.73
CA THR A 102 6.16 5.50 2.93
C THR A 102 5.12 6.61 2.70
N GLN A 103 4.28 6.50 1.66
CA GLN A 103 3.23 7.48 1.40
C GLN A 103 2.19 7.52 2.52
N ILE A 104 1.74 6.35 3.01
CA ILE A 104 0.80 6.25 4.14
C ILE A 104 1.41 6.88 5.40
N LEU A 105 2.67 6.58 5.71
CA LEU A 105 3.37 7.14 6.88
C LEU A 105 3.53 8.66 6.78
N ARG A 106 3.83 9.19 5.59
CA ARG A 106 3.88 10.65 5.35
C ARG A 106 2.52 11.30 5.60
N ARG A 107 1.44 10.73 5.07
CA ARG A 107 0.08 11.23 5.30
C ARG A 107 -0.31 11.19 6.77
N TYR A 108 0.10 10.16 7.51
CA TYR A 108 -0.10 10.10 8.95
C TYR A 108 0.61 11.24 9.69
N ALA A 109 1.87 11.50 9.34
CA ALA A 109 2.63 12.59 9.93
C ALA A 109 1.97 13.96 9.68
N ASP A 110 1.46 14.18 8.47
CA ASP A 110 0.75 15.43 8.13
C ASP A 110 -0.61 15.53 8.82
N TYR A 111 -1.40 14.45 8.85
CA TYR A 111 -2.66 14.38 9.60
C TYR A 111 -2.47 14.76 11.07
N ARG A 112 -1.43 14.23 11.73
CA ARG A 112 -1.11 14.60 13.11
C ARG A 112 -0.82 16.08 13.28
N LYS A 113 -0.10 16.71 12.35
CA LYS A 113 0.14 18.16 12.39
C LYS A 113 -1.19 18.91 12.31
N PHE A 114 -2.07 18.56 11.37
CA PHE A 114 -3.38 19.20 11.24
C PHE A 114 -4.25 19.07 12.50
N VAL A 115 -4.26 17.89 13.14
CA VAL A 115 -4.97 17.68 14.41
C VAL A 115 -4.39 18.57 15.52
N ILE A 116 -3.06 18.70 15.61
CA ILE A 116 -2.42 19.57 16.60
C ILE A 116 -2.77 21.04 16.36
N LEU A 117 -2.71 21.53 15.11
CA LEU A 117 -3.05 22.91 14.77
C LEU A 117 -4.53 23.21 15.06
N SER A 118 -5.44 22.30 14.69
CA SER A 118 -6.89 22.47 14.90
C SER A 118 -7.32 22.37 16.37
N CYS A 119 -6.59 21.63 17.20
CA CYS A 119 -6.76 21.64 18.66
C CYS A 119 -6.11 22.85 19.38
N SER A 120 -5.35 23.69 18.66
CA SER A 120 -4.71 24.89 19.22
C SER A 120 -5.44 26.23 18.92
N PRO A 121 -6.78 26.37 18.98
CA PRO A 121 -7.43 27.64 18.67
C PRO A 121 -7.52 28.61 19.86
N ASN A 122 -6.71 28.47 20.92
CA ASN A 122 -6.68 29.43 22.03
C ASN A 122 -5.26 29.68 22.56
N LEU A 123 -4.52 30.56 21.87
CA LEU A 123 -3.57 31.46 22.54
C LEU A 123 -3.76 32.94 22.18
N THR A 124 -4.87 33.31 21.53
CA THR A 124 -5.19 34.71 21.24
C THR A 124 -6.68 34.99 21.42
N CYS A 125 -7.14 34.97 22.67
CA CYS A 125 -8.33 35.72 23.12
C CYS A 125 -8.35 35.78 24.66
N ALA A 126 -7.27 36.31 25.26
CA ALA A 126 -7.21 36.58 26.70
C ALA A 126 -6.84 38.04 27.01
N ASP A 127 -6.98 38.96 26.04
CA ASP A 127 -6.80 40.41 26.23
C ASP A 127 -8.07 41.22 25.89
N LEU A 128 -9.27 40.63 26.05
CA LEU A 128 -10.51 41.40 26.21
C LEU A 128 -11.10 41.15 27.60
N LYS A 129 -10.42 41.71 28.61
CA LYS A 129 -11.00 42.25 29.85
C LYS A 129 -9.88 42.77 30.75
N CYS A 130 -9.38 43.95 30.42
CA CYS A 130 -8.84 44.87 31.41
C CYS A 130 -9.19 46.30 30.96
N GLN A 131 -10.09 46.91 31.74
CA GLN A 131 -10.76 48.23 31.60
C GLN A 131 -11.98 48.29 30.69
#